data_AF-A0A087T440-F1
#
_entry.id   AF-A0A087T440-F1
#
_cell.length_a   1.000
_cell.length_b   1.000
_cell.length_c   1.000
_cell.angle_alpha   90.00
_cell.angle_beta   90.00
_cell.angle_gamma   90.00
#
_symmetry.space_group_name_H-M   'P 1'
#
loop_
_entity.id
_entity.type
_entity.pdbx_description
1 polymer ?
#
loop_
_entity_poly.entity_id
_entity_poly.type
_entity_poly.pdbx_seq_one_letter_code
_entity_poly.pdbx_strand_id
1 'polypeptide(L)' 'MMTIRNKYILTSLDLHTLDLEDFQYSRANITGFKIVNTESEAYEALLYETKDR' A
#
# COMPACT_ATOMS: atom_id res chain seq x y z
N MET A 1 9.80 -9.70 -16.04
CA MET A 1 10.14 -8.55 -15.16
C MET A 1 8.99 -7.55 -15.14
N MET A 2 8.72 -6.93 -13.99
CA MET A 2 7.82 -5.79 -13.89
C MET A 2 8.50 -4.57 -14.52
N THR A 3 7.93 -4.05 -15.59
CA THR A 3 8.50 -2.94 -16.37
C THR A 3 7.41 -1.92 -16.64
N ILE A 4 7.80 -0.74 -17.12
CA ILE A 4 6.87 0.35 -17.46
C ILE A 4 5.73 -0.02 -18.43
N ARG A 5 5.91 -1.09 -19.22
CA ARG A 5 4.90 -1.54 -20.19
C ARG A 5 3.78 -2.38 -19.55
N ASN A 6 4.00 -2.88 -18.35
CA ASN A 6 3.06 -3.77 -17.68
C ASN A 6 2.19 -3.00 -16.68
N LYS A 7 0.91 -3.37 -16.62
CA LYS A 7 -0.06 -2.84 -15.67
C LYS A 7 -0.54 -4.00 -14.80
N TYR A 8 -0.52 -3.81 -13.48
CA TYR A 8 -0.88 -4.82 -12.51
C TYR A 8 -2.04 -4.35 -11.66
N ILE A 9 -3.04 -5.22 -11.51
CA ILE A 9 -4.13 -5.04 -10.55
C ILE A 9 -3.91 -6.04 -9.43
N LEU A 10 -3.67 -5.52 -8.22
CA LEU A 10 -3.58 -6.33 -7.01
C LEU A 10 -4.99 -6.55 -6.47
N THR A 11 -5.35 -7.83 -6.29
CA THR A 11 -6.68 -8.23 -5.83
C THR A 11 -6.77 -8.29 -4.30
N SER A 12 -5.65 -8.14 -3.60
CA SER A 12 -5.65 -7.99 -2.15
C SER A 12 -6.18 -6.59 -1.77
N LEU A 13 -6.92 -6.52 -0.67
CA LEU A 13 -7.61 -5.30 -0.23
C LEU A 13 -6.86 -4.54 0.87
N ASP A 14 -5.62 -4.95 1.09
CA ASP A 14 -4.68 -4.49 2.11
C ASP A 14 -3.45 -3.82 1.49
N LEU A 15 -3.58 -3.16 0.32
CA LEU A 15 -2.45 -2.58 -0.42
C LEU A 15 -1.49 -1.70 0.42
N HIS A 16 -1.98 -1.09 1.50
CA HIS A 16 -1.18 -0.27 2.42
C HIS A 16 -0.16 -1.04 3.27
N THR A 17 -0.25 -2.37 3.34
CA THR A 17 0.66 -3.22 4.13
C THR A 17 1.81 -3.78 3.29
N LEU A 18 1.70 -3.68 1.96
CA LEU A 18 2.70 -4.24 1.05
C LEU A 18 3.92 -3.33 0.97
N ASP A 19 5.10 -3.93 1.11
CA ASP A 19 6.36 -3.28 0.80
C ASP A 19 6.57 -3.23 -0.72
N LEU A 20 6.65 -2.02 -1.26
CA LEU A 20 6.83 -1.76 -2.69
C LEU A 20 8.18 -1.07 -2.97
N GLU A 21 9.10 -1.02 -2.00
CA GLU A 21 10.39 -0.33 -2.12
C GLU A 21 11.21 -0.87 -3.30
N ASP A 22 11.24 -2.18 -3.50
CA ASP A 22 11.94 -2.83 -4.61
C ASP A 22 11.38 -2.46 -5.99
N PHE A 23 10.11 -2.05 -6.06
CA PHE A 23 9.42 -1.72 -7.31
C PHE A 23 9.40 -0.23 -7.60
N GLN A 24 9.90 0.63 -6.71
CA GLN A 24 9.85 2.09 -6.85
C GLN A 24 10.55 2.58 -8.13
N TYR A 25 11.64 1.91 -8.54
CA TYR A 25 12.40 2.26 -9.75
C TYR A 25 11.98 1.47 -10.99
N SER A 26 11.09 0.47 -10.84
CA SER A 26 10.61 -0.36 -11.96
C SER A 26 9.73 0.43 -12.94
N ARG A 27 9.17 1.57 -12.49
CA ARG A 27 8.18 2.39 -13.19
C ARG A 27 6.95 1.58 -13.64
N ALA A 28 6.71 0.41 -13.03
CA ALA A 28 5.54 -0.40 -13.30
C ALA A 28 4.29 0.28 -12.73
N ASN A 29 3.17 0.21 -13.47
CA ASN A 29 1.90 0.74 -12.99
C ASN A 29 1.20 -0.33 -12.17
N ILE A 30 1.18 -0.13 -10.85
CA ILE A 30 0.50 -1.03 -9.91
C ILE A 30 -0.73 -0.30 -9.37
N THR A 31 -1.88 -0.95 -9.42
CA THR A 31 -3.15 -0.41 -8.94
C THR A 31 -3.81 -1.46 -8.04
N GLY A 32 -4.48 -1.03 -6.98
CA GLY A 32 -5.18 -1.91 -6.07
C GLY A 32 -6.14 -1.13 -5.17
N PHE A 33 -6.70 -1.81 -4.17
CA PHE A 33 -7.68 -1.23 -3.26
C PHE A 33 -7.20 -1.31 -1.81
N LYS A 34 -7.67 -0.36 -0.99
CA LYS A 34 -7.49 -0.36 0.47
C LYS A 34 -8.87 -0.32 1.11
N ILE A 35 -9.19 -1.28 1.96
CA ILE A 35 -10.39 -1.20 2.83
C ILE A 35 -10.20 -0.16 3.93
N VAL A 36 -8.98 -0.13 4.51
CA VAL A 36 -8.68 0.75 5.63
C VAL A 36 -8.36 2.16 5.12
N ASN A 37 -9.06 3.16 5.67
CA ASN A 37 -8.75 4.56 5.43
C ASN A 37 -7.60 5.02 6.33
N THR A 38 -6.38 4.93 5.78
CA THR A 38 -5.14 5.37 6.44
C THR A 38 -5.03 6.87 6.64
N GLU A 39 -5.93 7.68 6.07
CA GLU A 39 -5.94 9.15 6.18
C GLU A 39 -6.94 9.63 7.25
N SER A 40 -7.62 8.72 7.95
CA SER A 40 -8.57 9.08 9.00
C SER A 40 -7.87 9.36 10.34
N GLU A 41 -8.38 10.33 11.09
CA GLU A 41 -7.88 10.64 12.44
C GLU A 41 -7.97 9.43 13.38
N ALA A 42 -9.01 8.61 13.23
CA ALA A 42 -9.17 7.39 14.01
C ALA A 42 -8.06 6.37 13.73
N TYR A 43 -7.62 6.26 12.47
CA TYR A 43 -6.50 5.39 12.10
C TYR A 43 -5.20 5.88 12.74
N GLU A 44 -4.92 7.18 12.67
CA GLU A 44 -3.73 7.77 13.30
C GLU A 44 -3.71 7.52 14.81
N ALA A 45 -4.83 7.75 15.51
CA ALA A 45 -4.93 7.49 16.95
C ALA A 45 -4.63 6.02 17.31
N LEU A 46 -5.19 5.08 16.55
CA LEU A 46 -4.92 3.65 16.72
C LEU A 46 -3.46 3.28 16.41
N LEU A 47 -2.86 3.93 15.41
CA LEU A 47 -1.46 3.70 15.05
C LEU A 47 -0.52 4.16 16.18
N TYR A 48 -0.80 5.29 16.83
CA TYR A 48 -0.04 5.73 18.00
C TYR A 48 -0.20 4.78 19.19
N GLU A 49 -1.42 4.35 19.50
CA GLU A 49 -1.67 3.41 20.59
C GLU A 49 -0.94 2.07 20.39
N THR A 50 -0.92 1.56 19.17
CA THR A 50 -0.30 0.26 18.86
C THR A 50 1.21 0.30 18.76
N LYS A 51 1.81 1.46 18.41
CA LYS A 51 3.27 1.64 18.36
C LYS A 51 3.93 1.77 19.74
N ASP A 52 3.18 2.16 20.77
CA ASP A 52 3.67 2.34 22.14
C ASP A 52 3.54 1.07 23.00
N ARG A 53 3.07 -0.04 22.41
CA ARG A 53 2.96 -1.37 23.04
C ARG A 53 4.05 -2.30 22.51
#